data_AF-A0A543PQD2-F1
#
_entry.id   AF-A0A543PQD2-F1
#
_cell.length_a   1.000
_cell.length_b   1.000
_cell.length_c   1.000
_cell.angle_alpha   90.00
_cell.angle_beta   90.00
_cell.angle_gamma   90.00
#
_symmetry.space_group_name_H-M   'P 1'
#
loop_
_entity.id
_entity.type
_entity.pdbx_description
1 polymer ?
#
loop_
_entity_poly.entity_id
_entity_poly.type
_entity_poly.pdbx_seq_one_letter_code
_entity_poly.pdbx_strand_id
1 'polypeptide(L)'
;MTMKPTWGEARSRRTTEANRSRALERTTLVVTEHNHIRPVSWTVRLLLSVLMGLGSILAFSIPEASATPWNNTIVKQSQRPSDPTSWLLVQGQRYWIPDGGTFQCLQASGVPGPYYLSDAELNSLPDQTGQRASCGAGNNPRGSLDDATSTSANQLSIRGWATDPNVRTRSIDVHIYVGGQAGAAGAQGFNIGAARTYRPDVDSAFPGDGNYHGFDAVINTSKTGNQTVCAYGINVGPGDNVLLGCRTVFILPPLSSVSTAIVKQSQRPSDPTSWLLVQGQRYWIPDGGTFQCLQASGVPGPYYLSDAELNSLPDQTGQRASCGAGNNPRGSLDDATSTSANQLSIRGWATDPNVRTRSIDVHIYVGGQAGAAGAQGFNIGAARTYRPDVNSAFPGDGNYHGFDAVINTSKTGNQTVCAYGINVGPGDNVLLGCRTVFIKYDLPGQQIVDRARSFALGSWGGQCKVFAGNVVNAVLQNNGVAAAIGGYGSPGGTYFGAYASAGATLVDVAKAQPGDLIQAIRSDQKNLDYPSTVGLHTAVIVGLTTKAGTFIVRDSNWTLNESVNEHSWDTARWAKDKGVAIYVWRF
;
A
#
# COMPACT_ATOMS: atom_id res chain seq x y z
N MET A 1 27.50 -9.22 -38.27
CA MET A 1 28.59 -8.66 -37.44
C MET A 1 28.45 -9.21 -36.03
N THR A 2 29.54 -9.74 -35.49
CA THR A 2 29.62 -10.46 -34.22
C THR A 2 30.05 -9.54 -33.09
N MET A 3 29.49 -9.68 -31.89
CA MET A 3 30.28 -9.93 -30.68
C MET A 3 29.43 -10.33 -29.45
N LYS A 4 29.90 -11.38 -28.79
CA LYS A 4 29.54 -12.00 -27.50
C LYS A 4 30.72 -12.94 -27.19
N PRO A 5 30.85 -13.54 -25.99
CA PRO A 5 30.59 -13.04 -24.64
C PRO A 5 31.81 -13.35 -23.71
N THR A 6 31.70 -13.19 -22.39
CA THR A 6 32.30 -14.15 -21.43
C THR A 6 31.54 -14.19 -20.09
N TRP A 7 31.66 -15.32 -19.41
CA TRP A 7 30.91 -15.72 -18.19
C TRP A 7 31.76 -15.63 -16.91
N GLY A 8 31.11 -15.76 -15.75
CA GLY A 8 31.80 -16.06 -14.47
C GLY A 8 30.82 -16.27 -13.30
N GLU A 9 30.41 -17.51 -13.03
CA GLU A 9 29.69 -17.89 -11.80
C GLU A 9 30.66 -18.16 -10.65
N ALA A 10 30.25 -17.89 -9.40
CA ALA A 10 30.73 -18.63 -8.22
C ALA A 10 29.70 -18.60 -7.08
N ARG A 11 29.32 -19.78 -6.57
CA ARG A 11 28.52 -19.95 -5.33
C ARG A 11 29.46 -20.19 -4.15
N SER A 12 29.16 -19.64 -2.96
CA SER A 12 29.41 -20.37 -1.71
C SER A 12 28.50 -19.97 -0.54
N ARG A 13 28.14 -21.02 0.19
CA ARG A 13 27.45 -21.23 1.48
C ARG A 13 27.98 -20.30 2.61
N ARG A 14 27.18 -19.77 3.55
CA ARG A 14 26.22 -20.35 4.54
C ARG A 14 26.91 -20.95 5.79
N THR A 15 26.90 -20.20 6.92
CA THR A 15 26.95 -20.60 8.36
C THR A 15 26.80 -19.31 9.22
N THR A 16 25.70 -19.03 9.93
CA THR A 16 25.25 -19.49 11.28
C THR A 16 25.84 -18.75 12.49
N GLU A 17 24.93 -18.13 13.27
CA GLU A 17 24.89 -18.09 14.76
C GLU A 17 25.96 -17.29 15.55
N ALA A 18 25.77 -16.90 16.82
CA ALA A 18 24.58 -16.42 17.56
C ALA A 18 25.01 -15.85 18.94
N ASN A 19 24.27 -14.85 19.44
CA ASN A 19 23.97 -14.55 20.87
C ASN A 19 25.06 -14.32 21.96
N ARG A 20 24.83 -13.25 22.75
CA ARG A 20 25.19 -13.01 24.18
C ARG A 20 26.69 -12.76 24.48
N SER A 21 27.09 -12.00 25.53
CA SER A 21 26.37 -11.33 26.63
C SER A 21 27.15 -10.13 27.21
N ARG A 22 26.50 -9.31 28.08
CA ARG A 22 27.07 -8.18 28.84
C ARG A 22 28.23 -8.58 29.78
N ALA A 23 29.17 -7.66 30.00
CA ALA A 23 29.71 -7.29 31.31
C ALA A 23 30.32 -5.87 31.27
N LEU A 24 30.38 -5.18 32.41
CA LEU A 24 31.04 -3.87 32.55
C LEU A 24 32.52 -4.05 32.91
N GLU A 25 33.37 -3.06 32.61
CA GLU A 25 34.14 -2.36 33.67
C GLU A 25 34.76 -1.03 33.20
N ARG A 26 35.11 -0.17 34.17
CA ARG A 26 35.72 1.15 33.98
C ARG A 26 37.24 1.05 34.17
N THR A 27 38.05 1.68 33.31
CA THR A 27 39.34 2.26 33.76
C THR A 27 39.72 3.53 32.98
N THR A 28 39.99 4.57 33.77
CA THR A 28 40.82 5.77 33.60
C THR A 28 41.62 5.97 32.30
N LEU A 29 41.52 7.18 31.73
CA LEU A 29 42.33 7.67 30.61
C LEU A 29 43.58 8.38 31.13
N VAL A 30 44.77 7.99 30.64
CA VAL A 30 46.06 8.61 30.97
C VAL A 30 46.50 9.52 29.82
N VAL A 31 46.99 10.72 30.15
CA VAL A 31 47.53 11.69 29.19
C VAL A 31 49.03 11.48 29.03
N THR A 32 49.52 11.50 27.79
CA THR A 32 50.95 11.72 27.51
C THR A 32 51.12 12.47 26.18
N GLU A 33 51.75 13.64 26.22
CA GLU A 33 52.13 14.43 25.04
C GLU A 33 53.46 13.94 24.44
N HIS A 34 53.66 14.17 23.13
CA HIS A 34 54.93 14.55 22.47
C HIS A 34 54.66 14.82 20.98
N ASN A 35 55.41 15.62 20.20
CA ASN A 35 56.13 16.90 20.42
C ASN A 35 56.54 17.41 19.01
N HIS A 36 56.84 18.72 18.84
CA HIS A 36 57.63 19.41 17.78
C HIS A 36 57.03 20.82 17.50
N ILE A 37 57.59 21.96 17.96
CA ILE A 37 58.86 22.65 17.60
C ILE A 37 58.76 23.36 16.22
N ARG A 38 59.05 24.66 15.97
CA ARG A 38 59.45 25.93 16.69
C ARG A 38 59.52 27.07 15.61
N PRO A 39 60.10 28.28 15.79
CA PRO A 39 60.12 29.27 16.92
C PRO A 39 59.91 30.76 16.50
N VAL A 40 59.80 31.68 17.47
CA VAL A 40 60.35 33.08 17.39
C VAL A 40 61.00 33.44 18.76
N SER A 41 61.94 34.41 18.79
CA SER A 41 62.87 34.85 19.88
C SER A 41 62.26 35.11 21.28
N TRP A 42 62.86 34.75 22.44
CA TRP A 42 64.09 35.30 23.12
C TRP A 42 64.06 36.85 23.28
N THR A 43 64.34 37.53 24.42
CA THR A 43 65.11 37.20 25.65
C THR A 43 64.36 37.49 26.99
N VAL A 44 65.07 37.94 28.05
CA VAL A 44 65.15 37.23 29.34
C VAL A 44 65.81 38.05 30.49
N ARG A 45 65.28 37.92 31.74
CA ARG A 45 65.87 38.14 33.11
C ARG A 45 66.38 39.53 33.62
N LEU A 46 65.65 40.06 34.62
CA LEU A 46 65.91 40.00 36.10
C LEU A 46 67.35 40.18 36.66
N LEU A 47 67.55 41.25 37.45
CA LEU A 47 68.43 41.51 38.64
C LEU A 47 68.19 43.01 39.03
N LEU A 48 68.31 43.53 40.26
CA LEU A 48 69.23 43.27 41.38
C LEU A 48 68.55 43.63 42.73
N SER A 49 68.94 42.98 43.83
CA SER A 49 68.45 43.27 45.20
C SER A 49 69.56 43.83 46.09
N VAL A 50 69.25 44.86 46.91
CA VAL A 50 70.17 45.41 47.93
C VAL A 50 69.40 45.87 49.18
N LEU A 51 69.94 45.50 50.35
CA LEU A 51 69.69 45.99 51.72
C LEU A 51 68.33 45.72 52.41
N MET A 52 68.40 44.87 53.44
CA MET A 52 67.49 44.87 54.60
C MET A 52 67.77 46.08 55.50
N GLY A 53 66.75 46.58 56.22
CA GLY A 53 66.98 47.31 57.47
C GLY A 53 65.95 48.39 57.82
N LEU A 54 65.22 48.16 58.92
CA LEU A 54 64.55 49.15 59.78
C LEU A 54 63.31 49.90 59.24
N GLY A 55 62.13 49.43 59.69
CA GLY A 55 61.24 50.28 60.52
C GLY A 55 60.30 51.30 59.86
N SER A 56 59.02 50.90 59.81
CA SER A 56 57.86 51.71 60.26
C SER A 56 57.19 52.77 59.35
N ILE A 57 55.93 52.44 59.03
CA ILE A 57 54.73 53.31 58.91
C ILE A 57 54.59 54.20 57.65
N LEU A 58 53.75 53.76 56.70
CA LEU A 58 52.43 54.34 56.41
C LEU A 58 51.71 53.51 55.33
N ALA A 59 50.86 52.56 55.74
CA ALA A 59 49.88 51.95 54.85
C ALA A 59 48.54 52.66 55.05
N PHE A 60 47.97 53.22 53.98
CA PHE A 60 46.60 53.75 54.01
C PHE A 60 45.61 52.57 54.03
N SER A 61 45.07 52.28 55.21
CA SER A 61 43.93 51.38 55.34
C SER A 61 42.68 52.03 54.75
N ILE A 62 42.12 51.42 53.70
CA ILE A 62 40.74 51.67 53.29
C ILE A 62 39.85 51.02 54.37
N PRO A 63 38.87 51.73 54.96
CA PRO A 63 37.99 51.10 55.94
C PRO A 63 37.07 50.10 55.23
N GLU A 64 37.03 48.86 55.74
CA GLU A 64 35.97 47.91 55.39
C GLU A 64 34.62 48.53 55.78
N ALA A 65 33.67 48.55 54.84
CA ALA A 65 32.30 48.96 55.15
C ALA A 65 31.71 47.97 56.16
N SER A 66 31.41 48.43 57.37
CA SER A 66 30.83 47.60 58.42
C SER A 66 29.52 46.99 57.92
N ALA A 67 29.48 45.66 57.78
CA ALA A 67 28.27 44.96 57.40
C ALA A 67 27.17 45.25 58.43
N THR A 68 26.08 45.87 57.98
CA THR A 68 24.92 46.12 58.84
C THR A 68 24.28 44.78 59.25
N PRO A 69 23.57 44.70 60.38
CA PRO A 69 22.86 43.46 60.80
C PRO A 69 21.86 42.95 59.75
N TRP A 70 21.44 43.86 58.87
CA TRP A 70 20.46 43.66 57.80
C TRP A 70 21.10 43.34 56.43
N ASN A 71 22.41 43.10 56.36
CA ASN A 71 23.09 42.77 55.12
C ASN A 71 22.55 41.45 54.52
N ASN A 72 22.29 41.45 53.22
CA ASN A 72 21.62 40.40 52.46
C ASN A 72 20.19 40.09 52.91
N THR A 73 19.41 41.11 53.29
CA THR A 73 17.99 40.99 53.69
C THR A 73 17.08 41.97 52.94
N ILE A 74 15.78 41.68 52.92
CA ILE A 74 14.73 42.59 52.44
C ILE A 74 14.24 43.46 53.61
N VAL A 75 14.11 44.77 53.37
CA VAL A 75 13.58 45.73 54.35
C VAL A 75 12.45 46.59 53.80
N LYS A 76 11.59 47.11 54.68
CA LYS A 76 10.47 48.03 54.39
C LYS A 76 10.42 49.18 55.39
N GLN A 77 9.81 50.31 54.98
CA GLN A 77 9.85 51.58 55.69
C GLN A 77 8.81 51.71 56.81
N SER A 78 7.77 50.88 56.84
CA SER A 78 6.85 50.79 58.00
C SER A 78 6.04 49.49 58.01
N GLN A 79 5.47 49.11 59.16
CA GLN A 79 4.55 47.97 59.29
C GLN A 79 3.20 48.13 58.54
N ARG A 80 3.00 49.19 57.75
CA ARG A 80 1.75 49.40 57.00
C ARG A 80 1.60 48.33 55.91
N PRO A 81 0.54 47.50 55.93
CA PRO A 81 0.37 46.43 54.93
C PRO A 81 0.26 46.93 53.48
N SER A 82 -0.13 48.19 53.30
CA SER A 82 -0.32 48.86 52.00
C SER A 82 0.93 49.56 51.45
N ASP A 83 2.07 49.51 52.13
CA ASP A 83 3.32 50.09 51.64
C ASP A 83 3.92 49.19 50.53
N PRO A 84 3.99 49.62 49.26
CA PRO A 84 4.56 48.80 48.18
C PRO A 84 6.09 48.81 48.21
N THR A 85 6.70 49.72 48.97
CA THR A 85 8.13 50.05 48.88
C THR A 85 8.94 49.04 49.68
N SER A 86 9.95 48.46 49.05
CA SER A 86 10.88 47.52 49.67
C SER A 86 12.26 47.63 49.05
N TRP A 87 13.29 47.29 49.82
CA TRP A 87 14.69 47.38 49.42
C TRP A 87 15.43 46.10 49.77
N LEU A 88 16.36 45.70 48.91
CA LEU A 88 17.37 44.70 49.22
C LEU A 88 18.60 45.42 49.77
N LEU A 89 19.10 44.99 50.92
CA LEU A 89 20.34 45.51 51.50
C LEU A 89 21.51 44.60 51.13
N VAL A 90 22.55 45.16 50.51
CA VAL A 90 23.79 44.44 50.16
C VAL A 90 24.99 45.31 50.50
N GLN A 91 25.91 44.80 51.31
CA GLN A 91 27.13 45.48 51.79
C GLN A 91 26.83 46.87 52.40
N GLY A 92 25.72 46.99 53.14
CA GLY A 92 25.26 48.24 53.76
C GLY A 92 24.58 49.23 52.81
N GLN A 93 24.50 48.93 51.51
CA GLN A 93 23.84 49.74 50.49
C GLN A 93 22.38 49.28 50.28
N ARG A 94 21.44 50.21 50.05
CA ARG A 94 20.04 49.88 49.75
C ARG A 94 19.77 49.94 48.24
N TYR A 95 19.13 48.89 47.72
CA TYR A 95 18.72 48.76 46.33
C TYR A 95 17.20 48.63 46.26
N TRP A 96 16.54 49.49 45.48
CA TRP A 96 15.07 49.48 45.37
C TRP A 96 14.56 48.20 44.70
N ILE A 97 13.62 47.48 45.34
CA ILE A 97 12.96 46.31 44.75
C ILE A 97 11.81 46.81 43.86
N PRO A 98 11.82 46.53 42.55
CA PRO A 98 10.99 47.26 41.60
C PRO A 98 9.51 46.88 41.54
N ASP A 99 9.19 45.65 41.94
CA ASP A 99 7.87 45.06 41.78
C ASP A 99 7.70 43.86 42.73
N GLY A 100 6.44 43.40 42.85
CA GLY A 100 6.10 42.23 43.66
C GLY A 100 6.73 40.93 43.17
N GLY A 101 7.04 40.81 41.86
CA GLY A 101 7.68 39.62 41.29
C GLY A 101 9.11 39.47 41.79
N THR A 102 9.88 40.56 41.76
CA THR A 102 11.25 40.63 42.28
C THR A 102 11.27 40.44 43.80
N PHE A 103 10.32 41.04 44.53
CA PHE A 103 10.16 40.82 45.97
C PHE A 103 9.94 39.33 46.31
N GLN A 104 8.94 38.70 45.66
CA GLN A 104 8.63 37.28 45.85
C GLN A 104 9.79 36.37 45.42
N CYS A 105 10.49 36.71 44.34
CA CYS A 105 11.63 35.95 43.86
C CYS A 105 12.81 36.00 44.84
N LEU A 106 13.11 37.17 45.43
CA LEU A 106 14.13 37.30 46.47
C LEU A 106 13.74 36.49 47.72
N GLN A 107 12.49 36.55 48.18
CA GLN A 107 12.00 35.71 49.28
C GLN A 107 12.10 34.20 48.96
N ALA A 108 11.69 33.78 47.75
CA ALA A 108 11.79 32.39 47.31
C ALA A 108 13.24 31.90 47.16
N SER A 109 14.17 32.81 46.86
CA SER A 109 15.62 32.56 46.84
C SER A 109 16.24 32.51 48.26
N GLY A 110 15.42 32.57 49.31
CA GLY A 110 15.86 32.49 50.70
C GLY A 110 16.42 33.79 51.28
N VAL A 111 16.23 34.94 50.62
CA VAL A 111 16.63 36.24 51.19
C VAL A 111 15.72 36.55 52.38
N PRO A 112 16.27 36.69 53.61
CA PRO A 112 15.45 36.89 54.80
C PRO A 112 14.71 38.24 54.79
N GLY A 113 13.49 38.27 55.33
CA GLY A 113 12.65 39.48 55.43
C GLY A 113 11.23 39.30 54.87
N PRO A 114 10.43 40.38 54.81
CA PRO A 114 10.81 41.76 55.08
C PRO A 114 10.98 42.06 56.57
N TYR A 115 12.06 42.75 56.92
CA TYR A 115 12.19 43.42 58.22
C TYR A 115 11.76 44.88 58.12
N TYR A 116 11.35 45.47 59.24
CA TYR A 116 10.88 46.86 59.28
C TYR A 116 11.93 47.73 59.98
N LEU A 117 12.42 48.74 59.26
CA LEU A 117 13.36 49.74 59.77
C LEU A 117 12.63 51.08 59.94
N SER A 118 13.09 51.92 60.87
CA SER A 118 12.61 53.30 60.97
C SER A 118 13.09 54.15 59.78
N ASP A 119 12.40 55.26 59.53
CA ASP A 119 12.79 56.25 58.51
C ASP A 119 14.24 56.72 58.69
N ALA A 120 14.70 56.89 59.94
CA ALA A 120 16.04 57.34 60.25
C ALA A 120 17.10 56.27 59.90
N GLU A 121 16.85 55.01 60.26
CA GLU A 121 17.74 53.89 59.92
C GLU A 121 17.78 53.68 58.41
N LEU A 122 16.62 53.60 57.74
CA LEU A 122 16.55 53.35 56.30
C LEU A 122 17.22 54.47 55.49
N ASN A 123 17.10 55.73 55.90
CA ASN A 123 17.74 56.88 55.23
C ASN A 123 19.20 57.12 55.61
N SER A 124 19.72 56.45 56.65
CA SER A 124 21.16 56.42 56.94
C SER A 124 21.95 55.49 56.01
N LEU A 125 21.27 54.58 55.32
CA LEU A 125 21.85 53.61 54.40
C LEU A 125 21.89 54.22 52.99
N PRO A 126 23.04 54.21 52.27
CA PRO A 126 23.13 54.95 51.02
C PRO A 126 22.29 54.30 49.92
N ASP A 127 21.49 55.14 49.25
CA ASP A 127 20.62 54.76 48.15
C ASP A 127 21.42 54.62 46.86
N GLN A 128 21.35 53.46 46.22
CA GLN A 128 21.97 53.25 44.91
C GLN A 128 21.04 53.76 43.80
N THR A 129 20.80 55.07 43.77
CA THR A 129 19.85 55.71 42.84
C THR A 129 20.10 55.30 41.39
N GLY A 130 19.12 54.64 40.78
CA GLY A 130 19.22 54.11 39.41
C GLY A 130 19.66 52.63 39.32
N GLN A 131 20.21 52.06 40.39
CA GLN A 131 20.45 50.62 40.53
C GLN A 131 19.32 49.99 41.35
N ARG A 132 18.70 48.95 40.78
CA ARG A 132 17.55 48.26 41.37
C ARG A 132 17.97 46.88 41.83
N ALA A 133 17.32 46.39 42.88
CA ALA A 133 17.49 45.02 43.30
C ALA A 133 16.99 44.09 42.19
N SER A 134 17.74 43.03 41.91
CA SER A 134 17.36 41.99 40.95
C SER A 134 17.47 40.63 41.61
N CYS A 135 16.53 39.74 41.31
CA CYS A 135 16.58 38.35 41.73
C CYS A 135 17.47 37.54 40.76
N GLY A 136 18.76 37.92 40.70
CA GLY A 136 19.75 37.32 39.80
C GLY A 136 19.58 37.66 38.30
N ALA A 137 20.64 37.44 37.53
CA ALA A 137 20.55 37.36 36.08
C ALA A 137 20.14 35.92 35.71
N GLY A 138 18.86 35.71 35.35
CA GLY A 138 18.33 34.36 35.09
C GLY A 138 16.81 34.24 35.03
N ASN A 139 16.04 35.28 35.40
CA ASN A 139 14.58 35.29 35.31
C ASN A 139 14.06 35.51 33.88
N ASN A 140 14.56 34.73 32.93
CA ASN A 140 14.06 34.76 31.57
C ASN A 140 12.65 34.12 31.49
N PRO A 141 11.88 34.37 30.42
CA PRO A 141 10.62 33.71 30.18
C PRO A 141 10.75 32.19 30.11
N ARG A 142 9.68 31.51 30.51
CA ARG A 142 9.52 30.05 30.42
C ARG A 142 8.18 29.72 29.80
N GLY A 143 8.11 28.61 29.10
CA GLY A 143 6.93 28.24 28.33
C GLY A 143 7.16 27.01 27.47
N SER A 144 6.17 26.70 26.63
CA SER A 144 6.19 25.55 25.72
C SER A 144 5.41 25.86 24.45
N LEU A 145 5.93 25.38 23.31
CA LEU A 145 5.14 25.19 22.09
C LEU A 145 4.47 23.80 22.15
N ASP A 146 3.28 23.75 22.75
CA ASP A 146 2.54 22.50 22.98
C ASP A 146 2.09 21.84 21.67
N ASP A 147 1.73 22.64 20.66
CA ASP A 147 1.28 22.13 19.36
C ASP A 147 1.46 23.13 18.20
N ALA A 148 1.63 22.61 16.99
CA ALA A 148 1.68 23.39 15.75
C ALA A 148 1.27 22.52 14.55
N THR A 149 0.18 22.90 13.86
CA THR A 149 -0.43 22.11 12.77
C THR A 149 -0.90 23.00 11.61
N SER A 150 -1.03 22.43 10.41
CA SER A 150 -1.59 23.12 9.24
C SER A 150 -2.72 22.29 8.65
N THR A 151 -3.95 22.81 8.75
CA THR A 151 -5.17 22.16 8.26
C THR A 151 -5.80 22.86 7.05
N SER A 152 -5.38 24.09 6.78
CA SER A 152 -5.84 24.93 5.66
C SER A 152 -4.64 25.51 4.90
N ALA A 153 -4.81 25.83 3.62
CA ALA A 153 -3.74 26.43 2.79
C ALA A 153 -3.20 27.74 3.39
N ASN A 154 -1.88 27.93 3.34
CA ASN A 154 -1.15 29.08 3.89
C ASN A 154 -1.39 29.35 5.39
N GLN A 155 -1.94 28.38 6.14
CA GLN A 155 -2.42 28.60 7.50
C GLN A 155 -1.80 27.63 8.50
N LEU A 156 -1.46 28.15 9.66
CA LEU A 156 -0.83 27.43 10.77
C LEU A 156 -1.63 27.70 12.06
N SER A 157 -2.17 26.66 12.68
CA SER A 157 -2.73 26.69 14.03
C SER A 157 -1.63 26.32 15.02
N ILE A 158 -1.51 27.10 16.11
CA ILE A 158 -0.51 26.90 17.16
C ILE A 158 -1.13 27.10 18.54
N ARG A 159 -0.58 26.40 19.53
CA ARG A 159 -0.96 26.59 20.94
C ARG A 159 0.18 26.26 21.89
N GLY A 160 0.13 26.82 23.08
CA GLY A 160 1.15 26.68 24.10
C GLY A 160 0.91 27.55 25.32
N TRP A 161 1.98 27.89 26.02
CA TRP A 161 1.96 28.85 27.14
C TRP A 161 3.32 29.54 27.31
N ALA A 162 3.32 30.72 27.93
CA ALA A 162 4.49 31.52 28.23
C ALA A 162 4.24 32.41 29.46
N THR A 163 5.18 32.44 30.41
CA THR A 163 5.17 33.32 31.59
C THR A 163 6.59 33.80 31.91
N ASP A 164 6.70 34.93 32.61
CA ASP A 164 7.93 35.61 32.96
C ASP A 164 8.01 35.82 34.49
N PRO A 165 9.06 35.30 35.18
CA PRO A 165 9.19 35.44 36.63
C PRO A 165 9.27 36.89 37.13
N ASN A 166 9.64 37.84 36.28
CA ASN A 166 9.69 39.28 36.60
C ASN A 166 8.29 39.90 36.68
N VAL A 167 7.30 39.36 35.93
CA VAL A 167 5.93 39.91 35.85
C VAL A 167 4.85 38.85 36.04
N ARG A 168 5.08 37.91 36.97
CA ARG A 168 4.25 36.73 37.29
C ARG A 168 2.76 36.85 36.97
N THR A 169 2.05 37.82 37.53
CA THR A 169 0.59 37.98 37.38
C THR A 169 0.12 38.64 36.07
N ARG A 170 1.01 38.86 35.11
CA ARG A 170 0.73 39.51 33.82
C ARG A 170 1.31 38.69 32.67
N SER A 171 0.44 38.28 31.75
CA SER A 171 0.84 37.59 30.51
C SER A 171 1.86 38.39 29.70
N ILE A 172 2.86 37.70 29.15
CA ILE A 172 3.84 38.26 28.22
C ILE A 172 3.46 38.01 26.76
N ASP A 173 4.02 38.80 25.85
CA ASP A 173 3.88 38.62 24.40
C ASP A 173 4.61 37.34 23.93
N VAL A 174 4.04 36.68 22.91
CA VAL A 174 4.66 35.53 22.24
C VAL A 174 4.88 35.86 20.76
N HIS A 175 6.10 35.62 20.28
CA HIS A 175 6.46 35.78 18.86
C HIS A 175 6.72 34.42 18.22
N ILE A 176 6.28 34.26 16.99
CA ILE A 176 6.33 33.00 16.23
C ILE A 176 7.11 33.24 14.95
N TYR A 177 8.05 32.35 14.65
CA TYR A 177 8.88 32.41 13.44
C TYR A 177 8.67 31.16 12.60
N VAL A 178 8.38 31.34 11.31
CA VAL A 178 8.10 30.27 10.35
C VAL A 178 9.19 30.21 9.29
N GLY A 179 9.80 29.04 9.12
CA GLY A 179 10.95 28.79 8.25
C GLY A 179 12.30 28.89 8.95
N GLY A 180 12.33 28.96 10.29
CA GLY A 180 13.56 29.03 11.07
C GLY A 180 13.39 29.70 12.43
N GLN A 181 14.48 29.79 13.18
CA GLN A 181 14.57 30.59 14.42
C GLN A 181 14.54 32.09 14.12
N ALA A 182 14.36 32.90 15.17
CA ALA A 182 14.44 34.36 15.06
C ALA A 182 15.78 34.80 14.42
N GLY A 183 15.71 35.66 13.40
CA GLY A 183 16.88 36.13 12.65
C GLY A 183 17.44 35.16 11.59
N ALA A 184 16.91 33.95 11.45
CA ALA A 184 17.32 33.03 10.39
C ALA A 184 16.95 33.58 8.99
N ALA A 185 17.83 33.36 8.01
CA ALA A 185 17.65 33.88 6.66
C ALA A 185 16.33 33.41 6.03
N GLY A 186 15.42 34.36 5.77
CA GLY A 186 14.12 34.08 5.19
C GLY A 186 13.06 33.56 6.16
N ALA A 187 13.28 33.54 7.48
CA ALA A 187 12.20 33.26 8.44
C ALA A 187 11.16 34.39 8.47
N GLN A 188 9.86 34.04 8.52
CA GLN A 188 8.77 35.00 8.64
C GLN A 188 8.33 35.09 10.10
N GLY A 189 8.45 36.27 10.71
CA GLY A 189 8.07 36.53 12.11
C GLY A 189 6.66 37.08 12.25
N PHE A 190 5.98 36.69 13.33
CA PHE A 190 4.63 37.09 13.70
C PHE A 190 4.56 37.40 15.21
N ASN A 191 4.02 38.55 15.60
CA ASN A 191 3.62 38.78 16.99
C ASN A 191 2.17 38.30 17.16
N ILE A 192 1.92 37.31 18.02
CA ILE A 192 0.56 36.84 18.35
C ILE A 192 -0.03 37.53 19.58
N GLY A 193 0.72 38.45 20.19
CA GLY A 193 0.34 39.23 21.36
C GLY A 193 0.50 38.44 22.67
N ALA A 194 -0.07 39.02 23.72
CA ALA A 194 0.03 38.50 25.07
C ALA A 194 -0.67 37.15 25.23
N ALA A 195 0.01 36.19 25.86
CA ALA A 195 -0.48 34.83 26.12
C ALA A 195 -1.62 34.80 27.16
N ARG A 196 -2.83 35.21 26.77
CA ARG A 196 -3.99 35.37 27.66
C ARG A 196 -4.97 34.18 27.70
N THR A 197 -4.69 33.07 27.02
CA THR A 197 -5.55 31.88 27.06
C THR A 197 -5.50 31.24 28.45
N TYR A 198 -6.66 30.78 28.93
CA TYR A 198 -6.81 30.19 30.26
C TYR A 198 -6.08 28.83 30.37
N ARG A 199 -5.11 28.74 31.29
CA ARG A 199 -4.23 27.60 31.55
C ARG A 199 -3.95 27.45 33.06
N PRO A 200 -4.92 26.96 33.85
CA PRO A 200 -4.76 26.81 35.31
C PRO A 200 -3.76 25.71 35.70
N ASP A 201 -3.42 24.82 34.76
CA ASP A 201 -2.31 23.88 34.89
C ASP A 201 -0.95 24.58 34.99
N VAL A 202 -0.79 25.75 34.37
CA VAL A 202 0.45 26.55 34.44
C VAL A 202 0.61 27.21 35.82
N ASP A 203 -0.46 27.80 36.39
CA ASP A 203 -0.43 28.31 37.77
C ASP A 203 -0.25 27.18 38.80
N SER A 204 -0.84 26.01 38.54
CA SER A 204 -0.64 24.82 39.40
C SER A 204 0.82 24.34 39.39
N ALA A 205 1.51 24.43 38.25
CA ALA A 205 2.93 24.11 38.12
C ALA A 205 3.85 25.24 38.62
N PHE A 206 3.38 26.49 38.58
CA PHE A 206 4.12 27.69 38.99
C PHE A 206 3.24 28.62 39.85
N PRO A 207 3.01 28.28 41.14
CA PRO A 207 2.05 29.00 41.97
C PRO A 207 2.38 30.49 42.12
N GLY A 208 1.38 31.33 41.81
CA GLY A 208 1.45 32.79 41.94
C GLY A 208 1.62 33.54 40.62
N ASP A 209 1.75 32.82 39.50
CA ASP A 209 1.71 33.40 38.16
C ASP A 209 0.26 33.64 37.68
N GLY A 210 -0.70 32.85 38.16
CA GLY A 210 -2.10 32.98 37.79
C GLY A 210 -2.47 32.31 36.47
N ASN A 211 -3.77 32.22 36.20
CA ASN A 211 -4.31 31.26 35.23
C ASN A 211 -4.31 31.70 33.76
N TYR A 212 -3.72 32.85 33.39
CA TYR A 212 -3.84 33.44 32.04
C TYR A 212 -2.46 33.62 31.40
N HIS A 213 -1.82 32.50 31.07
CA HIS A 213 -0.49 32.43 30.43
C HIS A 213 -0.45 31.54 29.18
N GLY A 214 -1.59 31.06 28.69
CA GLY A 214 -1.68 30.25 27.48
C GLY A 214 -1.72 31.07 26.19
N PHE A 215 -1.37 30.48 25.06
CA PHE A 215 -1.69 31.04 23.74
C PHE A 215 -2.36 29.98 22.86
N ASP A 216 -3.30 30.43 22.03
CA ASP A 216 -3.94 29.66 20.96
C ASP A 216 -4.20 30.65 19.81
N ALA A 217 -3.62 30.39 18.64
CA ALA A 217 -3.59 31.34 17.54
C ALA A 217 -3.56 30.67 16.16
N VAL A 218 -4.09 31.38 15.18
CA VAL A 218 -4.05 31.00 13.76
C VAL A 218 -3.27 32.04 12.98
N ILE A 219 -2.21 31.61 12.31
CA ILE A 219 -1.28 32.43 11.55
C ILE A 219 -1.44 32.14 10.06
N ASN A 220 -1.60 33.20 9.26
CA ASN A 220 -1.51 33.11 7.81
C ASN A 220 -0.08 33.46 7.37
N THR A 221 0.59 32.57 6.65
CA THR A 221 2.01 32.67 6.24
C THR A 221 2.19 32.45 4.74
N SER A 222 3.22 33.06 4.15
CA SER A 222 3.62 32.81 2.76
C SER A 222 4.48 31.54 2.60
N LYS A 223 4.82 30.88 3.71
CA LYS A 223 5.68 29.69 3.74
C LYS A 223 4.85 28.42 3.58
N THR A 224 5.35 27.48 2.79
CA THR A 224 4.66 26.24 2.43
C THR A 224 5.63 25.05 2.43
N GLY A 225 5.13 23.82 2.46
CA GLY A 225 5.94 22.61 2.60
C GLY A 225 6.47 22.42 4.03
N ASN A 226 7.52 21.61 4.21
CA ASN A 226 8.13 21.40 5.52
C ASN A 226 8.84 22.67 6.00
N GLN A 227 8.32 23.29 7.07
CA GLN A 227 8.82 24.52 7.66
C GLN A 227 9.09 24.33 9.15
N THR A 228 10.22 24.83 9.64
CA THR A 228 10.49 24.91 11.08
C THR A 228 9.73 26.10 11.65
N VAL A 229 8.82 25.82 12.58
CA VAL A 229 8.05 26.81 13.34
C VAL A 229 8.64 26.90 14.75
N CYS A 230 9.06 28.09 15.18
CA CYS A 230 9.62 28.32 16.52
C CYS A 230 8.83 29.39 17.27
N ALA A 231 8.55 29.16 18.56
CA ALA A 231 7.86 30.12 19.43
C ALA A 231 8.83 30.71 20.46
N TYR A 232 8.71 32.01 20.72
CA TYR A 232 9.54 32.76 21.67
C TYR A 232 8.66 33.53 22.67
N GLY A 233 8.98 33.43 23.96
CA GLY A 233 8.43 34.29 24.99
C GLY A 233 9.23 35.58 25.06
N ILE A 234 8.54 36.73 24.99
CA ILE A 234 9.17 38.04 25.00
C ILE A 234 9.36 38.50 26.46
N ASN A 235 10.61 38.74 26.83
CA ASN A 235 11.02 39.07 28.18
C ASN A 235 10.61 40.49 28.60
N VAL A 236 10.26 40.63 29.88
CA VAL A 236 9.95 41.91 30.51
C VAL A 236 10.83 42.08 31.75
N GLY A 237 11.76 43.03 31.69
CA GLY A 237 12.69 43.31 32.79
C GLY A 237 14.08 42.74 32.51
N PRO A 238 14.88 42.43 33.54
CA PRO A 238 16.22 41.86 33.36
C PRO A 238 16.16 40.43 32.80
N GLY A 239 16.69 40.22 31.59
CA GLY A 239 16.73 38.91 30.94
C GLY A 239 16.70 38.98 29.42
N ASP A 240 16.67 37.82 28.77
CA ASP A 240 16.61 37.63 27.32
C ASP A 240 15.29 36.97 26.88
N ASN A 241 14.89 37.20 25.63
CA ASN A 241 13.77 36.47 25.01
C ASN A 241 14.12 34.98 24.86
N VAL A 242 13.22 34.07 25.26
CA VAL A 242 13.50 32.62 25.30
C VAL A 242 12.74 31.87 24.23
N LEU A 243 13.45 30.97 23.54
CA LEU A 243 12.86 29.96 22.67
C LEU A 243 12.06 28.95 23.51
N LEU A 244 10.73 28.96 23.37
CA LEU A 244 9.80 28.04 24.04
C LEU A 244 9.72 26.67 23.37
N GLY A 245 10.19 26.57 22.13
CA GLY A 245 10.28 25.33 21.37
C GLY A 245 10.19 25.56 19.86
N CYS A 246 10.65 24.58 19.10
CA CYS A 246 10.47 24.51 17.65
C CYS A 246 9.81 23.18 17.24
N ARG A 247 8.99 23.20 16.20
CA ARG A 247 8.36 22.04 15.56
C ARG A 247 8.50 22.14 14.04
N THR A 248 8.76 21.03 13.37
CA THR A 248 8.67 20.97 11.90
C THR A 248 7.24 20.68 11.51
N VAL A 249 6.62 21.59 10.75
CA VAL A 249 5.24 21.48 10.29
C VAL A 249 5.22 21.50 8.77
N PHE A 250 4.49 20.59 8.14
CA PHE A 250 4.18 20.70 6.72
C PHE A 250 3.06 21.71 6.55
N ILE A 251 3.37 22.93 6.09
CA ILE A 251 2.39 24.00 5.89
C ILE A 251 1.79 23.86 4.49
N LEU A 252 0.46 23.79 4.42
CA LEU A 252 -0.24 23.48 3.18
C LEU A 252 -0.05 24.59 2.12
N PRO A 253 0.46 24.27 0.92
CA PRO A 253 0.52 25.24 -0.18
C PRO A 253 -0.88 25.58 -0.73
N PRO A 254 -1.07 26.76 -1.35
CA PRO A 254 -2.30 27.10 -2.04
C PRO A 254 -2.49 26.20 -3.27
N LEU A 255 -3.72 25.79 -3.53
CA LEU A 255 -4.08 24.85 -4.62
C LEU A 255 -3.55 25.26 -6.00
N SER A 256 -3.40 26.57 -6.25
CA SER A 256 -2.81 27.12 -7.48
C SER A 256 -1.33 26.77 -7.71
N SER A 257 -0.65 26.20 -6.71
CA SER A 257 0.78 25.85 -6.76
C SER A 257 1.08 24.35 -6.69
N VAL A 258 0.04 23.50 -6.57
CA VAL A 258 0.20 22.04 -6.41
C VAL A 258 -0.26 21.34 -7.68
N SER A 259 0.66 20.71 -8.42
CA SER A 259 0.32 20.04 -9.68
C SER A 259 -0.46 18.74 -9.49
N THR A 260 -0.28 18.03 -8.36
CA THR A 260 -0.98 16.78 -8.05
C THR A 260 -1.12 16.58 -6.54
N ALA A 261 -2.31 16.23 -6.03
CA ALA A 261 -2.56 15.97 -4.60
C ALA A 261 -3.83 15.14 -4.36
N ILE A 262 -3.92 14.42 -3.23
CA ILE A 262 -5.19 13.85 -2.74
C ILE A 262 -5.90 14.90 -1.86
N VAL A 263 -7.20 15.12 -2.09
CA VAL A 263 -8.05 16.00 -1.28
C VAL A 263 -9.33 15.30 -0.80
N LYS A 264 -9.94 15.84 0.26
CA LYS A 264 -11.17 15.36 0.88
C LYS A 264 -12.10 16.52 1.24
N GLN A 265 -13.39 16.22 1.23
CA GLN A 265 -14.45 17.13 1.67
C GLN A 265 -14.62 17.05 3.21
N SER A 266 -14.22 18.09 3.92
CA SER A 266 -14.38 18.26 5.39
C SER A 266 -13.81 17.15 6.29
N GLN A 267 -13.76 17.38 7.62
CA GLN A 267 -13.38 16.34 8.60
C GLN A 267 -14.56 15.46 9.06
N ARG A 268 -15.75 15.57 8.44
CA ARG A 268 -16.90 14.77 8.85
C ARG A 268 -16.66 13.27 8.60
N PRO A 269 -16.80 12.40 9.60
CA PRO A 269 -16.61 10.95 9.43
C PRO A 269 -17.57 10.28 8.42
N SER A 270 -18.63 10.99 8.01
CA SER A 270 -19.63 10.53 7.05
C SER A 270 -19.23 10.68 5.58
N ASP A 271 -18.22 11.50 5.25
CA ASP A 271 -17.99 11.97 3.89
C ASP A 271 -16.95 11.06 3.18
N PRO A 272 -17.36 10.18 2.23
CA PRO A 272 -16.49 9.11 1.74
C PRO A 272 -15.63 9.52 0.54
N THR A 273 -15.80 10.74 0.01
CA THR A 273 -15.22 11.12 -1.29
C THR A 273 -13.81 11.68 -1.13
N SER A 274 -12.82 10.84 -1.47
CA SER A 274 -11.46 11.29 -1.74
C SER A 274 -11.33 11.62 -3.22
N TRP A 275 -10.58 12.66 -3.55
CA TRP A 275 -10.38 13.13 -4.92
C TRP A 275 -8.89 13.25 -5.20
N LEU A 276 -8.46 12.90 -6.40
CA LEU A 276 -7.14 13.22 -6.91
C LEU A 276 -7.26 14.53 -7.68
N LEU A 277 -6.53 15.55 -7.25
CA LEU A 277 -6.29 16.74 -8.04
C LEU A 277 -5.12 16.50 -8.98
N VAL A 278 -5.29 16.88 -10.25
CA VAL A 278 -4.22 16.94 -11.25
C VAL A 278 -4.39 18.23 -12.04
N GLN A 279 -3.41 19.13 -12.01
CA GLN A 279 -3.42 20.42 -12.73
C GLN A 279 -4.71 21.24 -12.52
N GLY A 280 -5.24 21.24 -11.29
CA GLY A 280 -6.49 21.92 -10.92
C GLY A 280 -7.79 21.18 -11.26
N GLN A 281 -7.73 20.05 -11.99
CA GLN A 281 -8.88 19.19 -12.26
C GLN A 281 -9.09 18.19 -11.13
N ARG A 282 -10.35 17.87 -10.76
CA ARG A 282 -10.65 16.83 -9.75
C ARG A 282 -11.11 15.53 -10.40
N TYR A 283 -10.51 14.42 -9.96
CA TYR A 283 -10.86 13.05 -10.36
C TYR A 283 -11.31 12.26 -9.12
N TRP A 284 -12.46 11.60 -9.19
CA TRP A 284 -12.96 10.82 -8.05
C TRP A 284 -12.07 9.59 -7.80
N ILE A 285 -11.59 9.39 -6.56
CA ILE A 285 -10.83 8.20 -6.17
C ILE A 285 -11.84 7.07 -5.87
N PRO A 286 -11.82 5.96 -6.63
CA PRO A 286 -12.92 5.02 -6.65
C PRO A 286 -13.06 4.16 -5.40
N ASP A 287 -11.95 3.90 -4.71
CA ASP A 287 -11.88 2.94 -3.62
C ASP A 287 -10.63 3.13 -2.74
N GLY A 288 -10.59 2.41 -1.62
CA GLY A 288 -9.48 2.46 -0.67
C GLY A 288 -8.16 1.92 -1.21
N GLY A 289 -8.18 0.94 -2.12
CA GLY A 289 -6.96 0.41 -2.75
C GLY A 289 -6.30 1.44 -3.65
N THR A 290 -7.09 2.19 -4.43
CA THR A 290 -6.62 3.27 -5.29
C THR A 290 -6.09 4.44 -4.45
N PHE A 291 -6.78 4.80 -3.37
CA PHE A 291 -6.31 5.80 -2.39
C PHE A 291 -4.94 5.42 -1.80
N GLN A 292 -4.80 4.19 -1.28
CA GLN A 292 -3.55 3.68 -0.71
C GLN A 292 -2.43 3.62 -1.75
N CYS A 293 -2.73 3.24 -2.97
CA CYS A 293 -1.76 3.16 -4.06
C CYS A 293 -1.26 4.56 -4.48
N LEU A 294 -2.15 5.56 -4.55
CA LEU A 294 -1.77 6.95 -4.80
C LEU A 294 -0.85 7.49 -3.69
N GLN A 295 -1.18 7.24 -2.42
CA GLN A 295 -0.30 7.59 -1.29
C GLN A 295 1.06 6.88 -1.37
N ALA A 296 1.08 5.58 -1.65
CA ALA A 296 2.32 4.79 -1.80
C ALA A 296 3.17 5.24 -3.00
N SER A 297 2.53 5.81 -4.03
CA SER A 297 3.19 6.42 -5.20
C SER A 297 3.73 7.84 -4.92
N GLY A 298 3.64 8.31 -3.67
CA GLY A 298 4.12 9.63 -3.26
C GLY A 298 3.17 10.79 -3.58
N VAL A 299 1.91 10.53 -3.97
CA VAL A 299 0.92 11.61 -4.13
C VAL A 299 0.60 12.18 -2.75
N PRO A 300 0.82 13.50 -2.52
CA PRO A 300 0.69 14.07 -1.20
C PRO A 300 -0.78 14.29 -0.81
N GLY A 301 -1.11 14.10 0.47
CA GLY A 301 -2.46 14.21 1.03
C GLY A 301 -2.87 13.01 1.90
N PRO A 302 -4.14 12.94 2.35
CA PRO A 302 -5.26 13.79 1.96
C PRO A 302 -5.22 15.18 2.62
N TYR A 303 -5.48 16.21 1.83
CA TYR A 303 -5.74 17.57 2.32
C TYR A 303 -7.24 17.84 2.43
N TYR A 304 -7.66 18.66 3.38
CA TYR A 304 -9.07 19.01 3.55
C TYR A 304 -9.39 20.33 2.84
N LEU A 305 -10.44 20.33 2.04
CA LEU A 305 -11.00 21.52 1.39
C LEU A 305 -12.41 21.79 1.92
N SER A 306 -12.82 23.05 1.90
CA SER A 306 -14.22 23.41 2.10
C SER A 306 -15.08 22.95 0.91
N ASP A 307 -16.38 22.79 1.15
CA ASP A 307 -17.35 22.42 0.10
C ASP A 307 -17.31 23.39 -1.09
N ALA A 308 -17.10 24.69 -0.83
CA ALA A 308 -17.03 25.72 -1.86
C ALA A 308 -15.75 25.60 -2.70
N GLU A 309 -14.59 25.40 -2.07
CA GLU A 309 -13.32 25.19 -2.78
C GLU A 309 -13.38 23.92 -3.64
N LEU A 310 -13.77 22.78 -3.05
CA LEU A 310 -13.81 21.50 -3.75
C LEU A 310 -14.77 21.54 -4.95
N ASN A 311 -15.92 22.22 -4.82
CA ASN A 311 -16.91 22.36 -5.90
C ASN A 311 -16.58 23.46 -6.93
N SER A 312 -15.59 24.32 -6.66
CA SER A 312 -15.04 25.24 -7.67
C SER A 312 -14.08 24.57 -8.66
N LEU A 313 -13.54 23.41 -8.32
CA LEU A 313 -12.61 22.64 -9.16
C LEU A 313 -13.39 21.82 -10.20
N PRO A 314 -12.99 21.79 -11.48
CA PRO A 314 -13.80 21.14 -12.50
C PRO A 314 -13.74 19.61 -12.35
N ASP A 315 -14.92 19.01 -12.32
CA ASP A 315 -15.14 17.57 -12.14
C ASP A 315 -14.97 16.84 -13.47
N GLN A 316 -14.04 15.89 -13.52
CA GLN A 316 -13.83 15.05 -14.70
C GLN A 316 -14.84 13.89 -14.69
N THR A 317 -16.13 14.23 -14.79
CA THR A 317 -17.24 13.29 -14.68
C THR A 317 -17.09 12.12 -15.66
N GLY A 318 -17.11 10.89 -15.12
CA GLY A 318 -16.88 9.66 -15.88
C GLY A 318 -15.41 9.21 -15.92
N GLN A 319 -14.46 10.10 -15.64
CA GLN A 319 -13.04 9.78 -15.44
C GLN A 319 -12.74 9.67 -13.94
N ARG A 320 -12.07 8.58 -13.55
CA ARG A 320 -11.74 8.28 -12.15
C ARG A 320 -10.23 8.33 -11.97
N ALA A 321 -9.79 8.65 -10.76
CA ALA A 321 -8.38 8.60 -10.42
C ALA A 321 -7.86 7.15 -10.58
N SER A 322 -6.65 7.00 -11.13
CA SER A 322 -5.96 5.72 -11.25
C SER A 322 -4.55 5.84 -10.67
N CYS A 323 -4.01 4.73 -10.18
CA CYS A 323 -2.68 4.70 -9.58
C CYS A 323 -1.62 4.38 -10.65
N GLY A 324 -0.94 5.42 -11.14
CA GLY A 324 0.16 5.28 -12.09
C GLY A 324 -0.26 5.27 -13.56
N ALA A 325 0.73 5.21 -14.45
CA ALA A 325 0.50 5.23 -15.89
C ALA A 325 0.19 3.82 -16.43
N GLY A 326 -0.94 3.67 -17.11
CA GLY A 326 -1.17 2.58 -18.07
C GLY A 326 -0.94 1.17 -17.53
N ASN A 327 -1.42 0.85 -16.33
CA ASN A 327 -1.32 -0.51 -15.84
C ASN A 327 -2.37 -1.39 -16.52
N ASN A 328 -1.95 -2.49 -17.12
CA ASN A 328 -2.87 -3.47 -17.69
C ASN A 328 -3.32 -4.49 -16.62
N PRO A 329 -4.45 -5.19 -16.81
CA PRO A 329 -4.87 -6.28 -15.94
C PRO A 329 -3.87 -7.41 -15.87
N ARG A 330 -3.88 -8.13 -14.74
CA ARG A 330 -3.11 -9.35 -14.50
C ARG A 330 -4.02 -10.45 -13.99
N GLY A 331 -3.71 -11.70 -14.30
CA GLY A 331 -4.56 -12.83 -13.96
C GLY A 331 -4.06 -14.14 -14.56
N SER A 332 -4.89 -15.17 -14.44
CA SER A 332 -4.61 -16.52 -14.94
C SER A 332 -5.90 -17.26 -15.30
N LEU A 333 -5.87 -18.03 -16.39
CA LEU A 333 -6.82 -19.11 -16.64
C LEU A 333 -6.32 -20.39 -15.95
N ASP A 334 -6.67 -20.55 -14.67
CA ASP A 334 -6.21 -21.64 -13.82
C ASP A 334 -6.74 -23.01 -14.29
N ASP A 335 -7.95 -23.05 -14.85
CA ASP A 335 -8.56 -24.29 -15.35
C ASP A 335 -9.65 -24.04 -16.41
N ALA A 336 -9.83 -25.02 -17.30
CA ALA A 336 -10.90 -25.05 -18.29
C ALA A 336 -11.20 -26.50 -18.69
N THR A 337 -12.40 -27.00 -18.41
CA THR A 337 -12.80 -28.41 -18.61
C THR A 337 -14.23 -28.54 -19.12
N SER A 338 -14.56 -29.65 -19.76
CA SER A 338 -15.91 -29.96 -20.22
C SER A 338 -16.35 -31.33 -19.68
N THR A 339 -17.30 -31.31 -18.75
CA THR A 339 -17.88 -32.52 -18.14
C THR A 339 -19.15 -32.97 -18.85
N SER A 340 -19.91 -32.03 -19.41
CA SER A 340 -21.22 -32.19 -20.06
C SER A 340 -21.18 -31.68 -21.50
N ALA A 341 -22.08 -32.17 -22.36
CA ALA A 341 -22.21 -31.71 -23.74
C ALA A 341 -22.45 -30.19 -23.81
N ASN A 342 -21.80 -29.52 -24.77
CA ASN A 342 -21.92 -28.08 -25.06
C ASN A 342 -21.61 -27.16 -23.87
N GLN A 343 -20.92 -27.68 -22.85
CA GLN A 343 -20.70 -26.98 -21.59
C GLN A 343 -19.22 -26.97 -21.21
N LEU A 344 -18.76 -25.81 -20.74
CA LEU A 344 -17.40 -25.56 -20.32
C LEU A 344 -17.41 -24.97 -18.91
N SER A 345 -16.78 -25.65 -17.95
CA SER A 345 -16.45 -25.11 -16.64
C SER A 345 -15.07 -24.47 -16.69
N ILE A 346 -14.95 -23.26 -16.16
CA ILE A 346 -13.72 -22.47 -16.14
C ILE A 346 -13.51 -21.83 -14.77
N ARG A 347 -12.25 -21.67 -14.39
CA ARG A 347 -11.89 -20.90 -13.20
C ARG A 347 -10.52 -20.25 -13.33
N GLY A 348 -10.31 -19.22 -12.53
CA GLY A 348 -9.09 -18.43 -12.56
C GLY A 348 -9.17 -17.21 -11.65
N TRP A 349 -8.41 -16.18 -11.99
CA TRP A 349 -8.46 -14.88 -11.32
C TRP A 349 -8.04 -13.75 -12.26
N ALA A 350 -8.50 -12.53 -11.99
CA ALA A 350 -8.14 -11.32 -12.70
C ALA A 350 -8.26 -10.09 -11.77
N THR A 351 -7.24 -9.24 -11.76
CA THR A 351 -7.18 -7.98 -11.01
C THR A 351 -6.49 -6.90 -11.83
N ASP A 352 -6.91 -5.65 -11.64
CA ASP A 352 -6.40 -4.48 -12.35
C ASP A 352 -5.73 -3.52 -11.34
N PRO A 353 -4.44 -3.19 -11.50
CA PRO A 353 -3.75 -2.26 -10.60
C PRO A 353 -4.36 -0.85 -10.55
N ASN A 354 -5.16 -0.45 -11.55
CA ASN A 354 -5.86 0.83 -11.60
C ASN A 354 -7.06 0.89 -10.63
N VAL A 355 -7.67 -0.26 -10.29
CA VAL A 355 -8.88 -0.37 -9.44
C VAL A 355 -8.74 -1.51 -8.42
N ARG A 356 -7.62 -1.53 -7.71
CA ARG A 356 -7.14 -2.67 -6.89
C ARG A 356 -8.20 -3.41 -6.09
N THR A 357 -9.06 -2.72 -5.33
CA THR A 357 -10.07 -3.35 -4.46
C THR A 357 -11.40 -3.69 -5.14
N ARG A 358 -11.50 -3.51 -6.46
CA ARG A 358 -12.71 -3.76 -7.24
C ARG A 358 -12.44 -4.81 -8.32
N SER A 359 -13.18 -5.91 -8.25
CA SER A 359 -13.16 -6.96 -9.29
C SER A 359 -13.42 -6.37 -10.68
N ILE A 360 -12.64 -6.79 -11.67
CA ILE A 360 -12.85 -6.46 -13.08
C ILE A 360 -13.62 -7.55 -13.82
N ASP A 361 -14.26 -7.19 -14.93
CA ASP A 361 -14.94 -8.14 -15.82
C ASP A 361 -13.92 -9.08 -16.49
N VAL A 362 -14.33 -10.33 -16.70
CA VAL A 362 -13.58 -11.33 -17.46
C VAL A 362 -14.38 -11.76 -18.68
N HIS A 363 -13.75 -11.74 -19.85
CA HIS A 363 -14.33 -12.24 -21.09
C HIS A 363 -13.64 -13.52 -21.53
N ILE A 364 -14.41 -14.46 -22.05
CA ILE A 364 -13.96 -15.79 -22.44
C ILE A 364 -14.28 -16.00 -23.90
N TYR A 365 -13.30 -16.47 -24.68
CA TYR A 365 -13.44 -16.75 -26.10
C TYR A 365 -13.22 -18.24 -26.36
N VAL A 366 -14.17 -18.88 -27.04
CA VAL A 366 -14.15 -20.31 -27.35
C VAL A 366 -14.00 -20.52 -28.86
N GLY A 367 -13.00 -21.30 -29.25
CA GLY A 367 -12.60 -21.55 -30.64
C GLY A 367 -11.53 -20.59 -31.16
N GLY A 368 -10.88 -19.81 -30.28
CA GLY A 368 -9.81 -18.88 -30.65
C GLY A 368 -9.63 -17.72 -29.66
N GLN A 369 -8.67 -16.85 -29.96
CA GLN A 369 -8.48 -15.57 -29.28
C GLN A 369 -9.60 -14.58 -29.66
N ALA A 370 -9.69 -13.46 -28.92
CA ALA A 370 -10.61 -12.38 -29.25
C ALA A 370 -10.40 -11.89 -30.69
N GLY A 371 -11.49 -11.78 -31.46
CA GLY A 371 -11.44 -11.38 -32.88
C GLY A 371 -11.06 -12.48 -33.88
N ALA A 372 -10.69 -13.70 -33.42
CA ALA A 372 -10.44 -14.82 -34.33
C ALA A 372 -11.72 -15.25 -35.06
N ALA A 373 -11.59 -15.61 -36.34
CA ALA A 373 -12.73 -15.97 -37.19
C ALA A 373 -13.52 -17.15 -36.60
N GLY A 374 -14.79 -16.92 -36.29
CA GLY A 374 -15.68 -17.92 -35.72
C GLY A 374 -15.48 -18.22 -34.22
N ALA A 375 -14.67 -17.46 -33.47
CA ALA A 375 -14.62 -17.57 -32.02
C ALA A 375 -15.93 -17.05 -31.37
N GLN A 376 -16.42 -17.73 -30.33
CA GLN A 376 -17.57 -17.29 -29.54
C GLN A 376 -17.12 -16.56 -28.28
N GLY A 377 -17.51 -15.31 -28.11
CA GLY A 377 -17.21 -14.48 -26.93
C GLY A 377 -18.32 -14.52 -25.88
N PHE A 378 -17.95 -14.62 -24.62
CA PHE A 378 -18.83 -14.64 -23.45
C PHE A 378 -18.31 -13.65 -22.40
N ASN A 379 -19.13 -12.71 -21.93
CA ASN A 379 -18.82 -11.95 -20.72
C ASN A 379 -19.32 -12.76 -19.51
N ILE A 380 -18.41 -13.19 -18.62
CA ILE A 380 -18.78 -13.87 -17.36
C ILE A 380 -18.95 -12.90 -16.19
N GLY A 381 -18.80 -11.60 -16.44
CA GLY A 381 -18.91 -10.51 -15.48
C GLY A 381 -17.68 -10.40 -14.57
N ALA A 382 -17.85 -9.61 -13.52
CA ALA A 382 -16.79 -9.28 -12.58
C ALA A 382 -16.26 -10.50 -11.81
N ALA A 383 -14.95 -10.67 -11.76
CA ALA A 383 -14.25 -11.75 -11.06
C ALA A 383 -14.39 -11.65 -9.53
N ARG A 384 -15.54 -12.02 -8.97
CA ARG A 384 -15.89 -11.86 -7.55
C ARG A 384 -15.65 -13.10 -6.68
N THR A 385 -15.15 -14.21 -7.21
CA THR A 385 -14.88 -15.43 -6.44
C THR A 385 -13.74 -15.19 -5.43
N TYR A 386 -13.87 -15.76 -4.24
CA TYR A 386 -12.92 -15.56 -3.15
C TYR A 386 -11.57 -16.24 -3.41
N ARG A 387 -10.49 -15.43 -3.46
CA ARG A 387 -9.10 -15.80 -3.75
C ARG A 387 -8.12 -15.00 -2.87
N PRO A 388 -7.99 -15.34 -1.57
CA PRO A 388 -7.09 -14.64 -0.64
C PRO A 388 -5.61 -14.86 -0.96
N ASP A 389 -5.29 -15.92 -1.71
CA ASP A 389 -3.96 -16.18 -2.28
C ASP A 389 -3.53 -15.08 -3.26
N VAL A 390 -4.47 -14.55 -4.05
CA VAL A 390 -4.21 -13.43 -4.97
C VAL A 390 -3.86 -12.15 -4.20
N ASN A 391 -4.61 -11.82 -3.14
CA ASN A 391 -4.27 -10.69 -2.25
C ASN A 391 -2.95 -10.90 -1.50
N SER A 392 -2.59 -12.15 -1.20
CA SER A 392 -1.31 -12.48 -0.55
C SER A 392 -0.13 -12.27 -1.51
N ALA A 393 -0.31 -12.56 -2.80
CA ALA A 393 0.67 -12.28 -3.85
C ALA A 393 0.69 -10.80 -4.27
N PHE A 394 -0.45 -10.11 -4.19
CA PHE A 394 -0.62 -8.69 -4.54
C PHE A 394 -1.30 -7.92 -3.40
N PRO A 395 -0.55 -7.56 -2.34
CA PRO A 395 -1.13 -6.87 -1.19
C PRO A 395 -1.82 -5.55 -1.56
N GLY A 396 -3.03 -5.38 -1.04
CA GLY A 396 -3.88 -4.19 -1.27
C GLY A 396 -4.94 -4.37 -2.36
N ASP A 397 -4.96 -5.49 -3.06
CA ASP A 397 -6.02 -5.83 -4.01
C ASP A 397 -7.30 -6.35 -3.32
N GLY A 398 -7.18 -6.95 -2.14
CA GLY A 398 -8.32 -7.61 -1.48
C GLY A 398 -8.66 -8.97 -2.10
N ASN A 399 -9.59 -9.69 -1.47
CA ASN A 399 -9.71 -11.14 -1.63
C ASN A 399 -10.72 -11.59 -2.72
N TYR A 400 -11.35 -10.69 -3.47
CA TYR A 400 -12.44 -11.02 -4.39
C TYR A 400 -12.07 -10.69 -5.84
N HIS A 401 -11.15 -11.48 -6.38
CA HIS A 401 -10.60 -11.35 -7.75
C HIS A 401 -10.60 -12.67 -8.53
N GLY A 402 -11.19 -13.73 -7.99
CA GLY A 402 -11.34 -15.01 -8.68
C GLY A 402 -12.53 -15.04 -9.65
N PHE A 403 -12.51 -15.93 -10.63
CA PHE A 403 -13.71 -16.32 -11.35
C PHE A 403 -13.87 -17.83 -11.31
N ASP A 404 -15.13 -18.28 -11.26
CA ASP A 404 -15.55 -19.68 -11.38
C ASP A 404 -16.90 -19.65 -12.08
N ALA A 405 -16.99 -20.21 -13.28
CA ALA A 405 -18.14 -20.03 -14.17
C ALA A 405 -18.38 -21.24 -15.07
N VAL A 406 -19.64 -21.42 -15.45
CA VAL A 406 -20.08 -22.44 -16.41
C VAL A 406 -20.64 -21.73 -17.65
N ILE A 407 -20.06 -22.01 -18.81
CA ILE A 407 -20.44 -21.44 -20.10
C ILE A 407 -21.09 -22.53 -20.95
N ASN A 408 -22.26 -22.22 -21.52
CA ASN A 408 -22.86 -23.04 -22.56
C ASN A 408 -22.44 -22.47 -23.93
N THR A 409 -21.89 -23.31 -24.81
CA THR A 409 -21.33 -22.93 -26.11
C THR A 409 -21.75 -23.92 -27.19
N SER A 410 -21.97 -23.42 -28.41
CA SER A 410 -22.23 -24.30 -29.57
C SER A 410 -20.94 -24.87 -30.18
N LYS A 411 -19.78 -24.61 -29.58
CA LYS A 411 -18.48 -25.17 -29.96
C LYS A 411 -18.26 -26.52 -29.29
N THR A 412 -17.63 -27.44 -30.01
CA THR A 412 -17.52 -28.86 -29.65
C THR A 412 -16.20 -29.44 -30.20
N GLY A 413 -15.75 -30.57 -29.66
CA GLY A 413 -14.45 -31.15 -30.00
C GLY A 413 -13.28 -30.36 -29.41
N ASN A 414 -12.07 -30.51 -29.98
CA ASN A 414 -10.89 -29.76 -29.54
C ASN A 414 -11.03 -28.27 -29.87
N GLN A 415 -11.16 -27.42 -28.85
CA GLN A 415 -11.36 -25.98 -28.98
C GLN A 415 -10.34 -25.22 -28.12
N THR A 416 -9.76 -24.15 -28.68
CA THR A 416 -8.95 -23.21 -27.91
C THR A 416 -9.88 -22.28 -27.12
N VAL A 417 -9.80 -22.34 -25.80
CA VAL A 417 -10.48 -21.45 -24.86
C VAL A 417 -9.48 -20.42 -24.36
N CYS A 418 -9.75 -19.13 -24.51
CA CYS A 418 -8.91 -18.04 -24.02
C CYS A 418 -9.68 -17.13 -23.07
N ALA A 419 -9.05 -16.72 -21.95
CA ALA A 419 -9.63 -15.78 -21.00
C ALA A 419 -8.93 -14.41 -21.06
N TYR A 420 -9.69 -13.33 -20.94
CA TYR A 420 -9.21 -11.95 -20.97
C TYR A 420 -9.71 -11.17 -19.75
N GLY A 421 -8.81 -10.47 -19.07
CA GLY A 421 -9.16 -9.46 -18.06
C GLY A 421 -9.47 -8.14 -18.74
N ILE A 422 -10.63 -7.57 -18.45
CA ILE A 422 -11.09 -6.32 -19.05
C ILE A 422 -10.56 -5.14 -18.24
N ASN A 423 -9.81 -4.26 -18.90
CA ASN A 423 -9.13 -3.14 -18.28
C ASN A 423 -10.10 -2.03 -17.85
N VAL A 424 -9.77 -1.36 -16.76
CA VAL A 424 -10.48 -0.17 -16.29
C VAL A 424 -9.50 0.96 -16.02
N GLY A 425 -9.59 2.00 -16.85
CA GLY A 425 -8.72 3.17 -16.79
C GLY A 425 -7.72 3.13 -17.94
N PRO A 426 -6.54 3.77 -17.79
CA PRO A 426 -5.49 3.71 -18.80
C PRO A 426 -4.91 2.30 -18.93
N GLY A 427 -4.86 1.74 -20.14
CA GLY A 427 -4.32 0.41 -20.42
C GLY A 427 -5.18 -0.41 -21.40
N ASP A 428 -4.73 -1.62 -21.70
CA ASP A 428 -5.35 -2.57 -22.63
C ASP A 428 -5.92 -3.82 -21.93
N ASN A 429 -6.93 -4.44 -22.54
CA ASN A 429 -7.43 -5.76 -22.12
C ASN A 429 -6.35 -6.84 -22.29
N VAL A 430 -6.11 -7.67 -21.28
CA VAL A 430 -5.01 -8.65 -21.28
C VAL A 430 -5.49 -10.08 -21.40
N LEU A 431 -4.85 -10.85 -22.27
CA LEU A 431 -4.98 -12.31 -22.33
C LEU A 431 -4.39 -12.94 -21.05
N LEU A 432 -5.24 -13.53 -20.22
CA LEU A 432 -4.88 -14.21 -18.97
C LEU A 432 -4.36 -15.64 -19.21
N GLY A 433 -4.62 -16.19 -20.40
CA GLY A 433 -4.17 -17.51 -20.82
C GLY A 433 -5.13 -18.17 -21.80
N CYS A 434 -4.63 -19.17 -22.53
CA CYS A 434 -5.43 -20.04 -23.38
C CYS A 434 -5.19 -21.51 -23.01
N ARG A 435 -6.20 -22.37 -23.19
CA ARG A 435 -6.16 -23.82 -23.01
C ARG A 435 -6.88 -24.50 -24.17
N THR A 436 -6.32 -25.59 -24.69
CA THR A 436 -7.05 -26.48 -25.60
C THR A 436 -7.90 -27.43 -24.77
N VAL A 437 -9.22 -27.38 -24.95
CA VAL A 437 -10.18 -28.19 -24.21
C VAL A 437 -10.97 -29.02 -25.21
N PHE A 438 -11.10 -30.32 -24.95
CA PHE A 438 -12.08 -31.13 -25.66
C PHE A 438 -13.46 -30.83 -25.08
N ILE A 439 -14.23 -29.98 -25.77
CA ILE A 439 -15.61 -29.64 -25.37
C ILE A 439 -16.51 -30.76 -25.84
N LYS A 440 -17.15 -31.45 -24.89
CA LYS A 440 -18.02 -32.57 -25.18
C LYS A 440 -19.23 -32.14 -26.01
N TYR A 441 -19.78 -33.11 -26.72
CA TYR A 441 -21.05 -33.03 -27.40
C TYR A 441 -21.84 -34.31 -27.09
N ASP A 442 -23.10 -34.35 -27.50
CA ASP A 442 -23.97 -35.53 -27.45
C ASP A 442 -24.78 -35.51 -28.75
N LEU A 443 -24.53 -36.47 -29.65
CA LEU A 443 -25.25 -36.52 -30.91
C LEU A 443 -26.51 -37.38 -30.75
N PRO A 444 -27.69 -36.93 -31.22
CA PRO A 444 -28.84 -37.81 -31.29
C PRO A 444 -28.51 -39.00 -32.20
N GLY A 445 -28.37 -40.20 -31.63
CA GLY A 445 -27.96 -41.41 -32.35
C GLY A 445 -28.79 -41.71 -33.59
N GLN A 446 -30.06 -41.28 -33.59
CA GLN A 446 -30.95 -41.34 -34.75
C GLN A 446 -30.36 -40.65 -36.00
N GLN A 447 -29.62 -39.54 -35.87
CA GLN A 447 -28.97 -38.89 -37.02
C GLN A 447 -27.91 -39.79 -37.67
N ILE A 448 -27.18 -40.56 -36.86
CA ILE A 448 -26.20 -41.55 -37.33
C ILE A 448 -26.92 -42.73 -38.02
N VAL A 449 -28.04 -43.20 -37.45
CA VAL A 449 -28.90 -44.23 -38.06
C VAL A 449 -29.46 -43.77 -39.41
N ASP A 450 -30.06 -42.59 -39.47
CA ASP A 450 -30.65 -42.02 -40.69
C ASP A 450 -29.58 -41.78 -41.75
N ARG A 451 -28.41 -41.26 -41.36
CA ARG A 451 -27.28 -41.09 -42.28
C ARG A 451 -26.76 -42.43 -42.80
N ALA A 452 -26.62 -43.46 -41.95
CA ALA A 452 -26.26 -44.81 -42.40
C ALA A 452 -27.30 -45.38 -43.37
N ARG A 453 -28.60 -45.21 -43.07
CA ARG A 453 -29.70 -45.69 -43.92
C ARG A 453 -29.88 -44.91 -45.22
N SER A 454 -29.36 -43.68 -45.32
CA SER A 454 -29.35 -42.89 -46.56
C SER A 454 -28.49 -43.50 -47.68
N PHE A 455 -27.55 -44.40 -47.34
CA PHE A 455 -26.82 -45.19 -48.33
C PHE A 455 -27.68 -46.40 -48.76
N ALA A 456 -27.97 -46.50 -50.05
CA ALA A 456 -28.78 -47.58 -50.61
C ALA A 456 -28.11 -48.95 -50.42
N LEU A 457 -28.90 -49.99 -50.15
CA LEU A 457 -28.39 -51.36 -50.06
C LEU A 457 -27.80 -51.81 -51.40
N GLY A 458 -26.65 -52.47 -51.37
CA GLY A 458 -25.89 -52.85 -52.57
C GLY A 458 -25.13 -51.70 -53.25
N SER A 459 -25.26 -50.45 -52.79
CA SER A 459 -24.41 -49.35 -53.28
C SER A 459 -22.97 -49.47 -52.76
N TRP A 460 -22.01 -48.83 -53.43
CA TRP A 460 -20.62 -48.82 -52.98
C TRP A 460 -20.45 -47.98 -51.70
N GLY A 461 -19.88 -48.58 -50.66
CA GLY A 461 -19.52 -47.96 -49.39
C GLY A 461 -18.01 -47.99 -49.07
N GLY A 462 -17.21 -48.67 -49.90
CA GLY A 462 -15.79 -48.91 -49.65
C GLY A 462 -15.56 -49.94 -48.53
N GLN A 463 -14.39 -49.90 -47.91
CA GLN A 463 -14.08 -50.72 -46.73
C GLN A 463 -14.93 -50.30 -45.52
N CYS A 464 -15.17 -51.20 -44.56
CA CYS A 464 -16.06 -50.94 -43.41
C CYS A 464 -15.72 -49.66 -42.62
N LYS A 465 -14.42 -49.37 -42.42
CA LYS A 465 -13.96 -48.12 -41.79
C LYS A 465 -14.24 -46.86 -42.64
N VAL A 466 -14.24 -46.99 -43.97
CA VAL A 466 -14.55 -45.91 -44.91
C VAL A 466 -16.04 -45.60 -44.85
N PHE A 467 -16.90 -46.62 -44.85
CA PHE A 467 -18.34 -46.44 -44.65
C PHE A 467 -18.65 -45.79 -43.29
N ALA A 468 -18.09 -46.31 -42.19
CA ALA A 468 -18.25 -45.72 -40.87
C ALA A 468 -17.85 -44.23 -40.86
N GLY A 469 -16.68 -43.90 -41.44
CA GLY A 469 -16.23 -42.52 -41.63
C GLY A 469 -17.18 -41.66 -42.45
N ASN A 470 -17.67 -42.15 -43.59
CA ASN A 470 -18.62 -41.45 -44.46
C ASN A 470 -19.97 -41.17 -43.78
N VAL A 471 -20.37 -42.00 -42.83
CA VAL A 471 -21.55 -41.77 -41.99
C VAL A 471 -21.24 -40.75 -40.90
N VAL A 472 -20.32 -41.06 -39.98
CA VAL A 472 -20.13 -40.29 -38.74
C VAL A 472 -19.49 -38.93 -39.01
N ASN A 473 -18.51 -38.83 -39.91
CA ASN A 473 -17.89 -37.53 -40.23
C ASN A 473 -18.90 -36.55 -40.84
N ALA A 474 -19.87 -37.05 -41.63
CA ALA A 474 -20.94 -36.23 -42.16
C ALA A 474 -21.89 -35.73 -41.06
N VAL A 475 -22.23 -36.58 -40.06
CA VAL A 475 -23.06 -36.15 -38.92
C VAL A 475 -22.30 -35.17 -38.02
N LEU A 476 -21.02 -35.42 -37.73
CA LEU A 476 -20.14 -34.50 -36.99
C LEU A 476 -20.10 -33.13 -37.68
N GLN A 477 -19.83 -33.10 -38.99
CA GLN A 477 -19.79 -31.87 -39.79
C GLN A 477 -21.14 -31.13 -39.78
N ASN A 478 -22.25 -31.83 -39.95
CA ASN A 478 -23.60 -31.25 -39.93
C ASN A 478 -23.97 -30.62 -38.57
N ASN A 479 -23.39 -31.11 -37.47
CA ASN A 479 -23.56 -30.54 -36.12
C ASN A 479 -22.43 -29.56 -35.75
N GLY A 480 -21.59 -29.15 -36.70
CA GLY A 480 -20.50 -28.19 -36.47
C GLY A 480 -19.33 -28.74 -35.65
N VAL A 481 -19.26 -30.06 -35.45
CA VAL A 481 -18.20 -30.71 -34.67
C VAL A 481 -16.94 -30.83 -35.53
N ALA A 482 -15.87 -30.17 -35.10
CA ALA A 482 -14.57 -30.18 -35.77
C ALA A 482 -13.76 -31.44 -35.40
N ALA A 483 -14.24 -32.61 -35.82
CA ALA A 483 -13.63 -33.92 -35.55
C ALA A 483 -13.84 -34.89 -36.72
N ALA A 484 -13.00 -35.93 -36.81
CA ALA A 484 -13.13 -36.98 -37.81
C ALA A 484 -12.67 -38.35 -37.27
N ILE A 485 -13.42 -39.41 -37.59
CA ILE A 485 -13.14 -40.78 -37.16
C ILE A 485 -12.25 -41.53 -38.16
N GLY A 486 -11.05 -41.00 -38.38
CA GLY A 486 -10.03 -41.63 -39.21
C GLY A 486 -8.87 -40.69 -39.53
N GLY A 487 -7.78 -41.26 -40.04
CA GLY A 487 -6.54 -40.55 -40.31
C GLY A 487 -5.33 -41.30 -39.76
N TYR A 488 -4.13 -40.93 -40.19
CA TYR A 488 -2.88 -41.49 -39.67
C TYR A 488 -2.44 -40.80 -38.38
N GLY A 489 -1.84 -41.54 -37.45
CA GLY A 489 -1.29 -40.99 -36.21
C GLY A 489 -2.28 -40.71 -35.07
N SER A 490 -3.50 -41.26 -35.12
CA SER A 490 -4.46 -41.15 -34.00
C SER A 490 -3.87 -41.77 -32.72
N PRO A 491 -3.90 -41.07 -31.57
CA PRO A 491 -3.43 -41.65 -30.30
C PRO A 491 -4.19 -42.93 -29.93
N GLY A 492 -3.48 -44.05 -29.81
CA GLY A 492 -4.11 -45.37 -29.67
C GLY A 492 -4.45 -46.06 -31.00
N GLY A 493 -3.79 -45.69 -32.10
CA GLY A 493 -3.86 -46.35 -33.40
C GLY A 493 -4.96 -45.81 -34.33
N THR A 494 -4.69 -45.76 -35.65
CA THR A 494 -5.65 -45.23 -36.66
C THR A 494 -7.03 -45.87 -36.65
N TYR A 495 -7.17 -47.09 -36.14
CA TYR A 495 -8.44 -47.81 -36.12
C TYR A 495 -9.19 -47.53 -34.81
N PHE A 496 -8.63 -47.93 -33.67
CA PHE A 496 -9.27 -47.80 -32.36
C PHE A 496 -9.23 -46.36 -31.83
N GLY A 497 -8.02 -45.79 -31.76
CA GLY A 497 -7.77 -44.44 -31.24
C GLY A 497 -8.48 -43.33 -32.00
N ALA A 498 -8.77 -43.52 -33.29
CA ALA A 498 -9.50 -42.54 -34.09
C ALA A 498 -10.86 -42.16 -33.49
N TYR A 499 -11.62 -43.12 -32.96
CA TYR A 499 -12.97 -42.87 -32.45
C TYR A 499 -12.92 -42.08 -31.14
N ALA A 500 -12.04 -42.48 -30.22
CA ALA A 500 -11.75 -41.70 -29.01
C ALA A 500 -11.23 -40.28 -29.33
N SER A 501 -10.34 -40.15 -30.32
CA SER A 501 -9.76 -38.86 -30.71
C SER A 501 -10.79 -37.89 -31.32
N ALA A 502 -11.85 -38.42 -31.91
CA ALA A 502 -12.97 -37.64 -32.41
C ALA A 502 -13.96 -37.22 -31.29
N GLY A 503 -13.96 -37.92 -30.15
CA GLY A 503 -14.80 -37.62 -29.00
C GLY A 503 -15.59 -38.78 -28.43
N ALA A 504 -15.60 -39.94 -29.09
CA ALA A 504 -16.47 -41.03 -28.69
C ALA A 504 -16.11 -41.59 -27.32
N THR A 505 -17.14 -41.96 -26.57
CA THR A 505 -17.03 -42.66 -25.30
C THR A 505 -17.30 -44.15 -25.48
N LEU A 506 -16.59 -44.98 -24.71
CA LEU A 506 -16.87 -46.42 -24.69
C LEU A 506 -18.15 -46.69 -23.90
N VAL A 507 -19.01 -47.52 -24.47
CA VAL A 507 -20.26 -47.99 -23.87
C VAL A 507 -20.18 -49.49 -23.66
N ASP A 508 -20.80 -49.98 -22.58
CA ASP A 508 -21.02 -51.41 -22.37
C ASP A 508 -21.87 -51.98 -23.53
N VAL A 509 -21.50 -53.14 -24.07
CA VAL A 509 -22.25 -53.81 -25.15
C VAL A 509 -23.72 -54.07 -24.74
N ALA A 510 -23.99 -54.29 -23.46
CA ALA A 510 -25.36 -54.46 -22.94
C ALA A 510 -26.18 -53.14 -22.92
N LYS A 511 -25.54 -51.98 -23.09
CA LYS A 511 -26.14 -50.64 -23.14
C LYS A 511 -26.02 -49.99 -24.53
N ALA A 512 -25.60 -50.76 -25.53
CA ALA A 512 -25.50 -50.34 -26.92
C ALA A 512 -26.89 -50.04 -27.50
N GLN A 513 -26.99 -48.99 -28.30
CA GLN A 513 -28.24 -48.49 -28.88
C GLN A 513 -28.08 -48.09 -30.35
N PRO A 514 -29.17 -47.89 -31.11
CA PRO A 514 -29.10 -47.36 -32.47
C PRO A 514 -28.37 -46.00 -32.52
N GLY A 515 -27.39 -45.90 -33.41
CA GLY A 515 -26.46 -44.78 -33.55
C GLY A 515 -25.06 -45.04 -32.99
N ASP A 516 -24.90 -46.02 -32.08
CA ASP A 516 -23.56 -46.42 -31.62
C ASP A 516 -22.79 -47.18 -32.72
N LEU A 517 -21.46 -47.12 -32.68
CA LEU A 517 -20.59 -47.86 -33.57
C LEU A 517 -19.98 -49.08 -32.87
N ILE A 518 -20.14 -50.25 -33.48
CA ILE A 518 -19.40 -51.46 -33.12
C ILE A 518 -18.02 -51.40 -33.78
N GLN A 519 -16.99 -51.77 -33.02
CA GLN A 519 -15.64 -51.92 -33.50
C GLN A 519 -15.04 -53.23 -32.98
N ALA A 520 -14.77 -54.15 -33.90
CA ALA A 520 -14.11 -55.42 -33.65
C ALA A 520 -12.62 -55.28 -33.99
N ILE A 521 -11.75 -55.59 -33.04
CA ILE A 521 -10.28 -55.56 -33.21
C ILE A 521 -9.62 -56.46 -32.16
N ARG A 522 -8.48 -57.07 -32.48
CA ARG A 522 -7.73 -57.82 -31.46
C ARG A 522 -7.24 -56.87 -30.35
N SER A 523 -7.45 -57.26 -29.09
CA SER A 523 -7.15 -56.41 -27.93
C SER A 523 -5.66 -56.11 -27.76
N ASP A 524 -4.79 -57.02 -28.20
CA ASP A 524 -3.32 -56.88 -28.22
C ASP A 524 -2.82 -55.91 -29.31
N GLN A 525 -3.61 -55.68 -30.36
CA GLN A 525 -3.25 -54.86 -31.51
C GLN A 525 -4.03 -53.55 -31.63
N LYS A 526 -4.97 -53.27 -30.72
CA LYS A 526 -5.84 -52.08 -30.82
C LYS A 526 -5.09 -50.75 -30.94
N ASN A 527 -3.91 -50.66 -30.31
CA ASN A 527 -3.07 -49.45 -30.32
C ASN A 527 -2.20 -49.31 -31.58
N LEU A 528 -2.29 -50.22 -32.55
CA LEU A 528 -1.52 -50.18 -33.79
C LEU A 528 -2.23 -49.37 -34.88
N ASP A 529 -1.45 -48.73 -35.75
CA ASP A 529 -1.96 -48.07 -36.95
C ASP A 529 -2.39 -49.07 -38.04
N TYR A 530 -1.77 -50.25 -38.06
CA TYR A 530 -2.04 -51.34 -38.99
C TYR A 530 -2.25 -52.67 -38.23
N PRO A 531 -3.38 -52.82 -37.52
CA PRO A 531 -3.76 -54.08 -36.86
C PRO A 531 -4.07 -55.18 -37.89
N SER A 532 -4.05 -56.44 -37.45
CA SER A 532 -4.46 -57.58 -38.27
C SER A 532 -5.89 -57.43 -38.79
N THR A 533 -6.12 -57.77 -40.05
CA THR A 533 -7.44 -57.79 -40.68
C THR A 533 -8.31 -58.97 -40.24
N VAL A 534 -7.75 -59.95 -39.52
CA VAL A 534 -8.49 -61.14 -39.05
C VAL A 534 -9.53 -60.74 -38.01
N GLY A 535 -10.81 -60.79 -38.40
CA GLY A 535 -11.95 -60.44 -37.53
C GLY A 535 -12.13 -58.94 -37.30
N LEU A 536 -11.28 -58.11 -37.90
CA LEU A 536 -11.35 -56.66 -37.80
C LEU A 536 -12.52 -56.14 -38.65
N HIS A 537 -13.47 -55.47 -38.01
CA HIS A 537 -14.66 -54.94 -38.67
C HIS A 537 -15.33 -53.84 -37.86
N THR A 538 -16.07 -52.94 -38.51
CA THR A 538 -16.84 -51.90 -37.83
C THR A 538 -18.15 -51.63 -38.54
N ALA A 539 -19.19 -51.38 -37.77
CA ALA A 539 -20.55 -51.20 -38.26
C ALA A 539 -21.33 -50.21 -37.39
N VAL A 540 -22.34 -49.55 -37.98
CA VAL A 540 -23.28 -48.68 -37.27
C VAL A 540 -24.45 -49.53 -36.78
N ILE A 541 -24.80 -49.46 -35.50
CA ILE A 541 -26.04 -50.07 -35.00
C ILE A 541 -27.23 -49.25 -35.51
N VAL A 542 -28.15 -49.88 -36.25
CA VAL A 542 -29.37 -49.26 -36.80
C VAL A 542 -30.66 -49.86 -36.24
N GLY A 543 -30.54 -50.88 -35.39
CA GLY A 543 -31.64 -51.48 -34.65
C GLY A 543 -31.16 -52.49 -33.60
N LEU A 544 -32.03 -52.81 -32.65
CA LEU A 544 -31.79 -53.85 -31.64
C LEU A 544 -32.49 -55.15 -32.06
N THR A 545 -31.99 -56.29 -31.59
CA THR A 545 -32.72 -57.57 -31.69
C THR A 545 -33.20 -58.02 -30.30
N THR A 546 -34.03 -59.06 -30.26
CA THR A 546 -34.47 -59.69 -29.00
C THR A 546 -33.34 -60.44 -28.28
N LYS A 547 -32.20 -60.68 -28.94
CA LYS A 547 -31.03 -61.35 -28.35
C LYS A 547 -30.00 -60.30 -27.92
N ALA A 548 -29.69 -60.27 -26.62
CA ALA A 548 -28.66 -59.39 -26.07
C ALA A 548 -27.28 -59.62 -26.75
N GLY A 549 -26.56 -58.54 -27.05
CA GLY A 549 -25.31 -58.60 -27.80
C GLY A 549 -25.47 -58.99 -29.28
N THR A 550 -26.70 -58.95 -29.81
CA THR A 550 -26.99 -59.13 -31.23
C THR A 550 -27.78 -57.94 -31.75
N PHE A 551 -27.27 -57.28 -32.79
CA PHE A 551 -27.75 -55.99 -33.27
C PHE A 551 -28.12 -56.05 -34.74
N ILE A 552 -29.07 -55.22 -35.18
CA ILE A 552 -29.23 -54.91 -36.60
C ILE A 552 -28.23 -53.80 -36.90
N VAL A 553 -27.29 -54.09 -37.78
CA VAL A 553 -26.19 -53.21 -38.14
C VAL A 553 -26.25 -52.86 -39.61
N ARG A 554 -25.73 -51.67 -39.96
CA ARG A 554 -25.47 -51.27 -41.33
C ARG A 554 -23.99 -50.94 -41.48
N ASP A 555 -23.36 -51.54 -42.48
CA ASP A 555 -21.95 -51.39 -42.79
C ASP A 555 -21.68 -51.57 -44.29
N SER A 556 -20.41 -51.65 -44.66
CA SER A 556 -19.96 -52.15 -45.95
C SER A 556 -18.88 -53.23 -45.79
N ASN A 557 -18.68 -54.03 -46.83
CA ASN A 557 -17.64 -55.05 -46.90
C ASN A 557 -17.79 -56.22 -45.90
N TRP A 558 -19.00 -56.47 -45.37
CA TRP A 558 -19.31 -57.65 -44.55
C TRP A 558 -19.49 -58.94 -45.37
N THR A 559 -20.36 -58.89 -46.39
CA THR A 559 -20.78 -60.04 -47.22
C THR A 559 -20.53 -59.83 -48.71
N LEU A 560 -20.57 -58.58 -49.16
CA LEU A 560 -20.35 -58.18 -50.55
C LEU A 560 -19.16 -57.20 -50.57
N ASN A 561 -18.22 -57.41 -51.49
CA ASN A 561 -17.01 -56.60 -51.57
C ASN A 561 -17.37 -55.11 -51.71
N GLU A 562 -16.93 -54.32 -50.75
CA GLU A 562 -17.11 -52.87 -50.63
C GLU A 562 -18.56 -52.35 -50.77
N SER A 563 -19.57 -53.21 -50.65
CA SER A 563 -20.98 -52.84 -50.86
C SER A 563 -21.70 -52.69 -49.52
N VAL A 564 -22.61 -51.71 -49.43
CA VAL A 564 -23.41 -51.41 -48.24
C VAL A 564 -24.48 -52.47 -48.00
N ASN A 565 -24.59 -52.97 -46.77
CA ASN A 565 -25.62 -53.96 -46.40
C ASN A 565 -26.20 -53.67 -44.99
N GLU A 566 -27.41 -54.18 -44.72
CA GLU A 566 -28.02 -54.18 -43.38
C GLU A 566 -28.33 -55.63 -42.98
N HIS A 567 -27.83 -56.06 -41.82
CA HIS A 567 -27.97 -57.45 -41.36
C HIS A 567 -27.91 -57.55 -39.83
N SER A 568 -28.17 -58.74 -39.30
CA SER A 568 -27.95 -59.05 -37.89
C SER A 568 -26.48 -59.39 -37.63
N TRP A 569 -25.88 -58.86 -36.55
CA TRP A 569 -24.53 -59.19 -36.08
C TRP A 569 -24.56 -59.61 -34.62
N ASP A 570 -24.30 -60.90 -34.36
CA ASP A 570 -24.02 -61.46 -33.04
C ASP A 570 -22.55 -61.18 -32.68
N THR A 571 -22.32 -60.14 -31.87
CA THR A 571 -20.96 -59.65 -31.59
C THR A 571 -20.21 -60.56 -30.65
N ALA A 572 -20.90 -61.23 -29.72
CA ALA A 572 -20.31 -62.19 -28.78
C ALA A 572 -19.81 -63.44 -29.52
N ARG A 573 -20.58 -63.95 -30.48
CA ARG A 573 -20.14 -65.04 -31.36
C ARG A 573 -18.97 -64.60 -32.23
N TRP A 574 -19.02 -63.42 -32.85
CA TRP A 574 -17.92 -62.93 -33.69
C TRP A 574 -16.61 -62.78 -32.92
N ALA A 575 -16.66 -62.23 -31.70
CA ALA A 575 -15.52 -62.11 -30.80
C ALA A 575 -14.83 -63.46 -30.57
N LYS A 576 -15.62 -64.49 -30.25
CA LYS A 576 -15.16 -65.86 -30.02
C LYS A 576 -14.62 -66.52 -31.29
N ASP A 577 -15.39 -66.48 -32.38
CA ASP A 577 -15.09 -67.18 -33.64
C ASP A 577 -13.88 -66.55 -34.38
N LYS A 578 -13.54 -65.28 -34.10
CA LYS A 578 -12.41 -64.57 -34.73
C LYS A 578 -11.24 -64.22 -33.78
N GLY A 579 -11.39 -64.42 -32.47
CA GLY A 579 -10.37 -64.06 -31.49
C GLY A 579 -10.13 -62.54 -31.37
N VAL A 580 -11.22 -61.75 -31.39
CA VAL A 580 -11.19 -60.28 -31.31
C VAL A 580 -11.99 -59.77 -30.10
N ALA A 581 -11.66 -58.57 -29.63
CA ALA A 581 -12.49 -57.84 -28.68
C ALA A 581 -13.52 -56.98 -29.42
N ILE A 582 -14.65 -56.72 -28.77
CA ILE A 582 -15.71 -55.83 -29.25
C ILE A 582 -15.73 -54.59 -28.38
N TYR A 583 -15.71 -53.44 -29.03
CA TYR A 583 -15.87 -52.13 -28.42
C TYR A 583 -17.09 -51.45 -29.03
N VAL A 584 -17.91 -50.82 -28.19
CA VAL A 584 -19.05 -50.01 -28.64
C VAL A 584 -18.76 -48.55 -28.30
N TRP A 585 -18.93 -47.69 -29.29
CA TRP A 585 -18.57 -46.28 -29.22
C TRP A 585 -19.80 -45.40 -29.44
N ARG A 586 -20.02 -44.43 -28.54
CA ARG A 586 -21.07 -43.42 -28.65
C ARG A 586 -20.47 -42.03 -28.82
N PHE A 587 -21.01 -41.30 -29.78
CA PHE A 587 -20.59 -39.95 -30.19
C PHE A 587 -21.55 -38.89 -29.62
#